data_AF-A0A3C1KTD1-F1
#
_entry.id   AF-A0A3C1KTD1-F1
#
_cell.length_a   1.000
_cell.length_b   1.000
_cell.length_c   1.000
_cell.angle_alpha   90.00
_cell.angle_beta   90.00
_cell.angle_gamma   90.00
#
_symmetry.space_group_name_H-M   'P 1'
#
loop_
_entity.id
_entity.type
_entity.pdbx_description
1 polymer ?
#
loop_
_entity_poly.entity_id
_entity_poly.type
_entity_poly.pdbx_seq_one_letter_code
_entity_poly.pdbx_strand_id
1 'polypeptide(L)' 'LVAEADESDASFLHLQPMVTVVTNIEADHMETYGGDFATLRGTFLEFLHNLPFYGLAVMCIDDPVV' A
#
# COMPACT_ATOMS: atom_id res chain seq x y z
N LEU A 1 -16.09 4.55 -7.57
CA LEU A 1 -16.08 3.78 -6.31
C LEU A 1 -14.99 4.35 -5.44
N VAL A 2 -15.26 4.59 -4.16
CA VAL A 2 -14.26 4.92 -3.15
C VAL A 2 -14.26 3.78 -2.15
N ALA A 3 -13.09 3.22 -1.87
CA ALA A 3 -12.94 2.09 -0.96
C ALA A 3 -11.65 2.28 -0.14
N GLU A 4 -11.68 1.77 1.08
CA GLU A 4 -10.49 1.55 1.88
C GLU A 4 -9.70 0.36 1.32
N ALA A 5 -8.38 0.43 1.39
CA ALA A 5 -7.46 -0.61 0.96
C ALA A 5 -6.66 -1.06 2.18
N ASP A 6 -6.98 -2.23 2.70
CA ASP A 6 -6.39 -2.79 3.93
C ASP A 6 -5.22 -3.73 3.58
N GLU A 7 -4.06 -3.49 4.18
CA GLU A 7 -2.87 -4.30 4.01
C GLU A 7 -2.86 -5.54 4.94
N SER A 8 -3.76 -5.64 5.92
CA SER A 8 -3.74 -6.65 6.98
C SER A 8 -3.85 -8.09 6.49
N ASP A 9 -4.46 -8.34 5.34
CA ASP A 9 -4.58 -9.67 4.72
C ASP A 9 -3.96 -9.74 3.30
N ALA A 10 -3.23 -8.70 2.92
CA ALA A 10 -2.67 -8.47 1.58
C ALA A 10 -3.71 -8.50 0.43
N SER A 11 -5.02 -8.46 0.72
CA SER A 11 -6.06 -8.53 -0.31
C SER A 11 -6.13 -7.27 -1.17
N PHE A 12 -5.67 -6.12 -0.66
CA PHE A 12 -5.54 -4.87 -1.41
C PHE A 12 -4.73 -4.99 -2.70
N LEU A 13 -3.86 -6.00 -2.84
CA LEU A 13 -3.14 -6.32 -4.08
C LEU A 13 -4.07 -6.69 -5.25
N HIS A 14 -5.33 -7.04 -4.98
CA HIS A 14 -6.31 -7.34 -6.02
C HIS A 14 -7.08 -6.10 -6.50
N LEU A 15 -6.92 -4.95 -5.82
CA LEU A 15 -7.54 -3.71 -6.24
C LEU A 15 -6.86 -3.19 -7.51
N GLN A 16 -7.66 -2.64 -8.42
CA GLN A 16 -7.22 -2.00 -9.66
C GLN A 16 -7.66 -0.54 -9.67
N PRO A 17 -7.04 0.32 -8.83
CA PRO A 17 -7.46 1.70 -8.68
C PRO A 17 -6.99 2.57 -9.86
N MET A 18 -7.68 3.70 -10.03
CA MET A 18 -7.21 4.80 -10.89
C MET A 18 -6.41 5.83 -10.09
N VAL A 19 -6.71 5.94 -8.80
CA VAL A 19 -6.08 6.84 -7.84
C VAL A 19 -5.91 6.07 -6.54
N THR A 20 -4.72 6.13 -5.96
CA THR A 20 -4.39 5.56 -4.65
C THR A 20 -3.90 6.65 -3.71
N VAL A 21 -4.23 6.55 -2.43
CA VAL A 21 -3.70 7.42 -1.37
C VAL A 21 -2.99 6.54 -0.35
N VAL A 22 -1.74 6.87 -0.01
CA VAL A 22 -1.00 6.25 1.10
C VAL A 22 -0.76 7.32 2.16
N THR A 23 -1.36 7.11 3.34
CA THR A 23 -1.31 8.06 4.46
C THR A 23 -0.06 7.91 5.32
N ASN A 24 0.35 6.67 5.56
CA ASN A 24 1.52 6.27 6.35
C ASN A 24 1.79 4.77 6.12
N ILE A 25 2.96 4.28 6.53
CA ILE A 25 3.33 2.86 6.50
C ILE A 25 3.96 2.48 7.84
N GLU A 26 3.21 1.77 8.69
CA GLU A 26 3.60 1.40 10.05
C GLU A 26 3.69 -0.13 10.22
N ALA A 27 4.28 -0.58 11.33
CA ALA A 27 4.58 -1.99 11.60
C ALA A 27 3.47 -2.69 12.40
N ASP A 28 2.22 -2.51 11.98
CA ASP A 28 1.04 -3.01 12.71
C ASP A 28 0.71 -4.45 12.34
N HIS A 29 0.56 -4.74 11.05
CA HIS A 29 0.08 -6.03 10.54
C HIS A 29 1.23 -6.99 10.20
N MET A 30 2.29 -6.99 11.01
CA MET A 30 3.55 -7.68 10.70
C MET A 30 3.42 -9.20 10.61
N GLU A 31 2.45 -9.80 11.30
CA GLU A 31 2.14 -11.23 11.23
C GLU A 31 1.82 -11.72 9.82
N THR A 32 1.15 -10.89 9.02
CA THR A 32 0.82 -11.17 7.61
C THR A 32 2.05 -11.18 6.72
N TYR A 33 3.07 -10.41 7.11
CA TYR A 33 4.31 -10.22 6.36
C TYR A 33 5.49 -11.01 6.95
N GLY A 34 5.20 -12.07 7.70
CA GLY A 34 6.24 -12.94 8.28
C GLY A 34 7.15 -12.25 9.31
N GLY A 35 6.69 -11.16 9.91
CA GLY A 35 7.48 -10.35 10.85
C GLY A 35 8.56 -9.49 10.18
N ASP A 36 8.56 -9.34 8.85
CA ASP A 36 9.53 -8.54 8.12
C ASP A 36 8.94 -7.24 7.54
N PHE A 37 9.45 -6.10 8.01
CA PHE A 37 8.99 -4.79 7.58
C PHE A 37 9.39 -4.48 6.14
N ALA A 38 10.50 -5.04 5.66
CA ALA A 38 10.90 -4.89 4.26
C ALA A 38 9.90 -5.58 3.33
N THR A 39 9.34 -6.71 3.75
CA THR A 39 8.27 -7.41 3.05
C THR A 39 7.00 -6.55 3.01
N LEU A 40 6.55 -6.00 4.15
CA LEU A 40 5.40 -5.07 4.21
C LEU A 40 5.57 -3.88 3.24
N ARG A 41 6.74 -3.21 3.28
CA ARG A 41 7.03 -2.09 2.38
C ARG A 41 7.05 -2.52 0.90
N GLY A 42 7.57 -3.72 0.61
CA GLY A 42 7.53 -4.31 -0.72
C GLY A 42 6.10 -4.52 -1.23
N THR A 43 5.18 -4.91 -0.36
CA THR A 43 3.77 -5.09 -0.69
C THR A 43 3.09 -3.76 -1.05
N PHE A 44 3.36 -2.67 -0.32
CA PHE A 44 2.88 -1.34 -0.72
C PHE A 44 3.40 -0.92 -2.10
N LEU A 45 4.66 -1.24 -2.42
CA LEU A 45 5.22 -0.97 -3.75
C LEU A 45 4.50 -1.78 -4.84
N GLU A 46 4.19 -3.06 -4.58
CA GLU A 46 3.42 -3.90 -5.50
C GLU A 46 1.99 -3.37 -5.70
N PHE A 47 1.32 -2.96 -4.62
CA PHE A 47 0.00 -2.33 -4.69
C PHE A 47 0.02 -1.05 -5.54
N LEU A 48 1.04 -0.20 -5.40
CA LEU A 48 1.18 1.01 -6.23
C LEU A 48 1.39 0.66 -7.71
N HIS A 49 2.04 -0.46 -8.03
CA HIS A 49 2.18 -0.92 -9.42
C HIS A 49 0.88 -1.41 -10.06
N ASN A 50 -0.20 -1.61 -9.30
CA ASN A 50 -1.52 -1.87 -9.87
C ASN A 50 -2.14 -0.62 -10.52
N LEU A 51 -1.61 0.58 -10.27
CA LEU A 51 -2.03 1.77 -10.98
C LEU A 51 -1.67 1.65 -12.46
N PRO A 52 -2.56 2.04 -13.38
CA PRO A 52 -2.17 2.22 -14.78
C PRO A 52 -1.10 3.31 -14.87
N PHE A 53 -0.32 3.35 -15.97
CA PHE A 53 0.72 4.37 -16.16
C PHE A 53 0.19 5.82 -16.12
N TYR A 54 -1.12 6.01 -16.35
CA TYR A 54 -1.82 7.29 -16.28
C TYR A 54 -2.60 7.49 -14.97
N GLY A 55 -2.40 6.60 -13.99
CA GLY A 55 -2.97 6.70 -12.65
C GLY A 55 -2.29 7.77 -11.80
N LEU A 56 -2.81 7.98 -10.60
CA LEU A 56 -2.27 8.94 -9.63
C LEU A 56 -2.00 8.26 -8.28
N ALA A 57 -0.79 8.40 -7.78
CA ALA A 57 -0.44 8.08 -6.40
C ALA A 57 -0.35 9.38 -5.59
N VAL A 58 -1.10 9.47 -4.50
CA VAL A 58 -1.01 10.55 -3.51
C VAL A 58 -0.31 9.99 -2.28
N MET A 59 0.84 10.55 -1.94
CA MET A 59 1.73 10.03 -0.91
C MET A 59 1.95 11.08 0.18
N CYS A 60 1.85 10.68 1.45
CA CYS A 60 2.13 11.54 2.58
C CYS A 60 3.63 11.57 2.91
N ILE A 61 4.34 12.58 2.42
CA ILE A 61 5.79 12.73 2.61
C ILE A 61 6.22 13.14 4.04
N ASP A 62 5.25 13.32 4.95
CA ASP A 62 5.53 13.55 6.36
C ASP A 62 5.91 12.23 7.08
N ASP A 63 5.56 11.07 6.51
CA ASP A 63 6.01 9.76 6.95
C ASP A 63 7.40 9.46 6.34
N PRO A 64 8.43 9.14 7.15
CA PRO A 64 9.79 8.86 6.66
C PRO A 64 9.94 7.56 5.85
N VAL A 65 8.96 6.67 5.88
CA VAL A 65 8.93 5.40 5.11
C VAL A 65 8.48 5.65 3.67
N VAL A 66 7.66 6.68 3.46
CA VAL A 66 7.05 7.09 2.18
C VAL A 66 8.00 7.96 1.36
#